data_AF-A0A849WEA8-F1
#
_entry.id   AF-A0A849WEA8-F1
#
_cell.length_a   1.000
_cell.length_b   1.000
_cell.length_c   1.000
_cell.angle_alpha   90.00
_cell.angle_beta   90.00
_cell.angle_gamma   90.00
#
_symmetry.space_group_name_H-M   'P 1'
#
loop_
_entity.id
_entity.type
_entity.pdbx_description
1 polymer ?
#
loop_
_entity_poly.entity_id
_entity_poly.type
_entity_poly.pdbx_seq_one_letter_code
_entity_poly.pdbx_strand_id
1 'polypeptide(L)'
;MLRLFFLKSIFVFMVLFLVSCDSDVSRYEKTKKANTTLAYKLYIRDYPQGKFIQEAKETLILLENIKLLKDPNPSRRRLAIKALSGISEKASIAIQPLIDALGDKEEDVQKQVVETLSRISKHCLPELVQGLHHHDSNVRMAIIKILVRMGDIAAEAVIKALNSKDLEVKKMCLEAIRQMGERASVAIPELLKMLQHEDSTIRESAAQALGEMGQKAIPLIPDFIKLLKERDKSVKIQAIQVLSAMKEKANSAIPDLMNLLKDRDIEVKKRAAYCLSRIGESAIAPLIQALNRLDASENEVRALAAKALGDIGPKASSAIPHLMNSLSDQNLLVRANTIEALGKMEEKAASAIPNLIALLQDQDRNLVAEARKALSKIGKKSIPYLIDGLQDQNAEIRKNSAEALGDMGEKAESAIPYLLKNFKDTDWAVILKSVEATGKIGQKSVSPLVEMFMNQENSDEIRRLASVALGSIGDKAESAVPSLIDALKTETPKIQLYAVEALGKIGQKASSAIPTLRSIMNSVDDELYRAIKLAIDSIQEKKKP
;
A
#
# COMPACT_ATOMS: atom_id res chain seq x y z
N MET A 1 -51.96 12.38 -1.61
CA MET A 1 -51.34 12.23 -2.94
C MET A 1 -51.77 13.33 -3.93
N LEU A 2 -51.91 14.60 -3.47
CA LEU A 2 -52.43 15.70 -4.30
C LEU A 2 -51.84 17.10 -3.98
N ARG A 3 -50.67 17.17 -3.31
CA ARG A 3 -50.02 18.46 -2.94
C ARG A 3 -48.58 18.63 -3.42
N LEU A 4 -48.03 17.67 -4.18
CA LEU A 4 -46.69 17.77 -4.79
C LEU A 4 -46.71 18.08 -6.30
N PHE A 5 -47.88 18.29 -6.89
CA PHE A 5 -48.03 18.74 -8.28
C PHE A 5 -48.18 20.27 -8.42
N PHE A 6 -48.09 21.01 -7.31
CA PHE A 6 -48.42 22.44 -7.27
C PHE A 6 -47.25 23.41 -7.59
N LEU A 7 -46.03 22.92 -7.80
CA LEU A 7 -44.84 23.77 -8.03
C LEU A 7 -44.36 23.87 -9.48
N LYS A 8 -44.94 23.11 -10.42
CA LYS A 8 -44.92 23.49 -11.85
C LYS A 8 -45.95 24.58 -12.19
N SER A 9 -46.87 24.85 -11.26
CA SER A 9 -48.05 25.66 -11.53
C SER A 9 -47.94 27.10 -11.05
N ILE A 10 -47.04 27.47 -10.13
CA ILE A 10 -47.01 28.84 -9.56
C ILE A 10 -46.27 29.84 -10.45
N PHE A 11 -45.21 29.44 -11.15
CA PHE A 11 -44.52 30.34 -12.10
C PHE A 11 -45.27 30.50 -13.42
N VAL A 12 -46.02 29.45 -13.81
CA VAL A 12 -46.95 29.51 -14.94
C VAL A 12 -48.21 30.29 -14.56
N PHE A 13 -48.72 30.20 -13.32
CA PHE A 13 -49.84 31.05 -12.87
C PHE A 13 -49.46 32.51 -12.70
N MET A 14 -48.25 32.84 -12.21
CA MET A 14 -47.89 34.25 -12.02
C MET A 14 -47.67 34.97 -13.36
N VAL A 15 -47.20 34.25 -14.37
CA VAL A 15 -47.15 34.74 -15.75
C VAL A 15 -48.52 34.68 -16.43
N LEU A 16 -49.40 33.72 -16.13
CA LEU A 16 -50.77 33.67 -16.69
C LEU A 16 -51.71 34.71 -16.06
N PHE A 17 -51.58 35.01 -14.77
CA PHE A 17 -52.47 35.94 -14.05
C PHE A 17 -52.19 37.41 -14.41
N LEU A 18 -50.98 37.74 -14.85
CA LEU A 18 -50.64 39.07 -15.38
C LEU A 18 -50.81 39.17 -16.90
N VAL A 19 -51.13 38.06 -17.58
CA VAL A 19 -51.37 38.00 -19.04
C VAL A 19 -52.87 38.02 -19.37
N SER A 20 -53.76 38.10 -18.38
CA SER A 20 -55.21 38.22 -18.59
C SER A 20 -55.71 39.64 -18.98
N CYS A 21 -54.82 40.60 -19.24
CA CYS A 21 -55.24 41.97 -19.60
C CYS A 21 -54.85 42.46 -21.00
N ASP A 22 -54.33 41.60 -21.89
CA ASP A 22 -54.06 42.07 -23.27
C ASP A 22 -54.30 40.96 -24.31
N SER A 23 -54.97 41.30 -25.41
CA SER A 23 -55.64 40.36 -26.32
C SER A 23 -54.75 39.69 -27.40
N ASP A 24 -53.41 39.77 -27.29
CA ASP A 24 -52.49 39.36 -28.37
C ASP A 24 -51.55 38.17 -28.00
N VAL A 25 -52.06 37.23 -27.20
CA VAL A 25 -51.27 36.17 -26.52
C VAL A 25 -51.05 34.89 -27.35
N SER A 26 -51.78 34.70 -28.46
CA SER A 26 -51.73 33.44 -29.23
C SER A 26 -50.36 33.16 -29.89
N ARG A 27 -49.59 34.22 -30.18
CA ARG A 27 -48.27 34.14 -30.82
C ARG A 27 -47.20 33.58 -29.87
N TYR A 28 -47.36 33.87 -28.58
CA TYR A 28 -46.42 33.43 -27.56
C TYR A 28 -46.72 32.01 -27.08
N GLU A 29 -47.97 31.60 -26.97
CA GLU A 29 -48.32 30.21 -26.59
C GLU A 29 -47.82 29.15 -27.59
N LYS A 30 -47.82 29.43 -28.90
CA LYS A 30 -47.25 28.53 -29.91
C LYS A 30 -45.72 28.44 -29.84
N THR A 31 -45.05 29.56 -29.57
CA THR A 31 -43.58 29.63 -29.45
C THR A 31 -43.09 29.06 -28.11
N LYS A 32 -43.92 29.16 -27.07
CA LYS A 32 -43.75 28.64 -25.70
C LYS A 32 -43.67 27.11 -25.63
N LYS A 33 -44.25 26.39 -26.59
CA LYS A 33 -44.10 24.93 -26.72
C LYS A 33 -42.74 24.49 -27.28
N ALA A 34 -41.95 25.40 -27.88
CA ALA A 34 -40.73 25.04 -28.61
C ALA A 34 -39.43 25.68 -28.10
N ASN A 35 -39.43 26.92 -27.56
CA ASN A 35 -38.17 27.57 -27.15
C ASN A 35 -38.35 28.66 -26.07
N THR A 36 -38.18 28.29 -24.80
CA THR A 36 -38.28 29.18 -23.63
C THR A 36 -37.34 30.39 -23.68
N THR A 37 -36.12 30.23 -24.22
CA THR A 37 -35.16 31.34 -24.39
C THR A 37 -35.67 32.40 -25.37
N LEU A 38 -36.30 31.97 -26.47
CA LEU A 38 -36.84 32.87 -27.48
C LEU A 38 -38.04 33.67 -26.93
N ALA A 39 -38.88 33.03 -26.12
CA ALA A 39 -40.02 33.69 -25.47
C ALA A 39 -39.56 34.83 -24.54
N TYR A 40 -38.51 34.63 -23.74
CA TYR A 40 -37.95 35.69 -22.89
C TYR A 40 -37.31 36.84 -23.68
N LYS A 41 -36.57 36.53 -24.76
CA LYS A 41 -35.98 37.56 -25.64
C LYS A 41 -37.04 38.46 -26.26
N LEU A 42 -38.13 37.86 -26.74
CA LEU A 42 -39.25 38.57 -27.34
C LEU A 42 -40.01 39.41 -26.29
N TYR A 43 -40.25 38.87 -25.09
CA TYR A 43 -40.87 39.61 -23.99
C TYR A 43 -40.06 40.83 -23.54
N ILE A 44 -38.74 40.70 -23.37
CA ILE A 44 -37.85 41.81 -22.98
C ILE A 44 -37.81 42.90 -24.07
N ARG A 45 -37.91 42.51 -25.36
CA ARG A 45 -37.93 43.43 -26.49
C ARG A 45 -39.23 44.22 -26.57
N ASP A 46 -40.36 43.54 -26.40
CA ASP A 46 -41.69 44.12 -26.63
C ASP A 46 -42.20 44.90 -25.40
N TYR A 47 -41.69 44.62 -24.20
CA TYR A 47 -42.00 45.34 -22.96
C TYR A 47 -40.71 45.83 -22.28
N PRO A 48 -40.21 47.04 -22.61
CA PRO A 48 -38.93 47.54 -22.10
C PRO A 48 -39.01 48.22 -20.72
N GLN A 49 -40.20 48.43 -20.14
CA GLN A 49 -40.38 48.99 -18.78
C GLN A 49 -41.37 48.16 -17.93
N GLY A 50 -41.00 47.84 -16.68
CA GLY A 50 -41.83 47.04 -15.75
C GLY A 50 -41.04 46.19 -14.75
N LYS A 51 -41.68 45.89 -13.60
CA LYS A 51 -41.07 45.14 -12.47
C LYS A 51 -40.55 43.74 -12.85
N PHE A 52 -41.13 43.12 -13.87
CA PHE A 52 -40.85 41.73 -14.29
C PHE A 52 -39.73 41.60 -15.33
N ILE A 53 -39.22 42.70 -15.88
CA ILE A 53 -38.15 42.68 -16.91
C ILE A 53 -36.82 42.28 -16.31
N GLN A 54 -36.51 42.76 -15.11
CA GLN A 54 -35.27 42.41 -14.42
C GLN A 54 -35.22 40.90 -14.14
N GLU A 55 -36.34 40.33 -13.69
CA GLU A 55 -36.48 38.89 -13.48
C GLU A 55 -36.38 38.09 -14.79
N ALA A 56 -36.97 38.60 -15.88
CA ALA A 56 -36.86 38.00 -17.21
C ALA A 56 -35.42 38.03 -17.75
N LYS A 57 -34.69 39.13 -17.56
CA LYS A 57 -33.27 39.28 -17.95
C LYS A 57 -32.39 38.31 -17.16
N GLU A 58 -32.57 38.22 -15.85
CA GLU A 58 -31.86 37.27 -15.00
C GLU A 58 -32.13 35.81 -15.40
N THR A 59 -33.38 35.47 -15.69
CA THR A 59 -33.78 34.11 -16.12
C THR A 59 -33.21 33.78 -17.50
N LEU A 60 -33.17 34.76 -18.41
CA LEU A 60 -32.57 34.59 -19.73
C LEU A 60 -31.06 34.33 -19.62
N ILE A 61 -30.35 35.09 -18.79
CA ILE A 61 -28.91 34.91 -18.52
C ILE A 61 -28.66 33.51 -17.92
N LEU A 62 -29.52 33.06 -17.00
CA LEU A 62 -29.45 31.72 -16.42
C LEU A 62 -29.58 30.63 -17.51
N LEU A 63 -30.61 30.70 -18.35
CA LEU A 63 -30.86 29.73 -19.41
C LEU A 63 -29.78 29.71 -20.48
N GLU A 64 -29.18 30.86 -20.81
CA GLU A 64 -28.05 30.95 -21.73
C GLU A 64 -26.80 30.31 -21.14
N ASN A 65 -26.49 30.55 -19.86
CA ASN A 65 -25.36 29.90 -19.20
C ASN A 65 -25.55 28.38 -19.04
N ILE A 66 -26.77 27.90 -18.77
CA ILE A 66 -27.06 26.46 -18.75
C ILE A 66 -26.78 25.82 -20.12
N LYS A 67 -27.12 26.48 -21.23
CA LYS A 67 -26.79 25.97 -22.57
C LYS A 67 -25.29 25.90 -22.81
N LEU A 68 -24.54 26.88 -22.32
CA LEU A 68 -23.07 26.95 -22.44
C LEU A 68 -22.34 25.83 -21.67
N LEU A 69 -23.00 25.14 -20.72
CA LEU A 69 -22.42 23.96 -20.06
C LEU A 69 -22.14 22.80 -21.04
N LYS A 70 -22.75 22.80 -22.24
CA LYS A 70 -22.50 21.79 -23.28
C LYS A 70 -21.60 22.32 -24.42
N ASP A 71 -21.01 23.50 -24.29
CA ASP A 71 -20.13 24.08 -25.31
C ASP A 71 -18.86 23.22 -25.48
N PRO A 72 -18.38 22.95 -26.71
CA PRO A 72 -17.17 22.17 -26.93
C PRO A 72 -15.92 22.79 -26.28
N ASN A 73 -15.89 24.12 -26.11
CA ASN A 73 -14.77 24.84 -25.50
C ASN A 73 -14.85 24.82 -23.96
N PRO A 74 -13.87 24.22 -23.27
CA PRO A 74 -13.90 24.11 -21.81
C PRO A 74 -13.81 25.44 -21.08
N SER A 75 -13.14 26.45 -21.66
CA SER A 75 -13.08 27.78 -21.08
C SER A 75 -14.46 28.46 -21.06
N ARG A 76 -15.31 28.20 -22.07
CA ARG A 76 -16.70 28.70 -22.09
C ARG A 76 -17.56 27.99 -21.06
N ARG A 77 -17.40 26.67 -20.90
CA ARG A 77 -18.07 25.90 -19.85
C ARG A 77 -17.70 26.43 -18.45
N ARG A 78 -16.42 26.70 -18.18
CA ARG A 78 -15.96 27.29 -16.91
C ARG A 78 -16.57 28.66 -16.63
N LEU A 79 -16.59 29.54 -17.63
CA LEU A 79 -17.20 30.87 -17.49
C LEU A 79 -18.70 30.77 -17.18
N ALA A 80 -19.41 29.85 -17.84
CA ALA A 80 -20.80 29.58 -17.55
C ALA A 80 -21.01 29.09 -16.12
N ILE A 81 -20.21 28.14 -15.63
CA ILE A 81 -20.27 27.65 -14.23
C ILE A 81 -20.03 28.77 -13.23
N LYS A 82 -19.05 29.65 -13.50
CA LYS A 82 -18.75 30.80 -12.64
C LYS A 82 -19.92 31.79 -12.59
N ALA A 83 -20.56 32.05 -13.74
CA ALA A 83 -21.75 32.90 -13.81
C ALA A 83 -22.93 32.29 -13.05
N LEU A 84 -23.11 30.97 -13.11
CA LEU A 84 -24.16 30.25 -12.39
C LEU A 84 -23.97 30.26 -10.87
N SER A 85 -22.73 30.44 -10.38
CA SER A 85 -22.46 30.55 -8.94
C SER A 85 -23.02 31.81 -8.27
N GLY A 86 -23.36 32.86 -9.03
CA GLY A 86 -23.78 34.16 -8.49
C GLY A 86 -25.28 34.32 -8.25
N ILE A 87 -26.11 33.32 -8.60
CA ILE A 87 -27.57 33.45 -8.63
C ILE A 87 -28.16 32.59 -7.49
N SER A 88 -28.34 33.16 -6.30
CA SER A 88 -28.53 32.38 -5.05
C SER A 88 -29.89 31.67 -4.87
N GLU A 89 -31.00 32.15 -5.47
CA GLU A 89 -32.33 31.52 -5.29
C GLU A 89 -32.93 30.90 -6.56
N LYS A 90 -32.63 31.45 -7.75
CA LYS A 90 -33.15 30.95 -9.04
C LYS A 90 -32.27 29.87 -9.67
N ALA A 91 -31.12 29.55 -9.06
CA ALA A 91 -30.19 28.52 -9.54
C ALA A 91 -30.72 27.09 -9.45
N SER A 92 -31.91 26.83 -8.86
CA SER A 92 -32.49 25.49 -8.78
C SER A 92 -32.60 24.79 -10.14
N ILE A 93 -32.95 25.54 -11.19
CA ILE A 93 -33.02 25.04 -12.57
C ILE A 93 -31.63 24.66 -13.12
N ALA A 94 -30.56 25.29 -12.60
CA ALA A 94 -29.19 25.00 -12.98
C ALA A 94 -28.56 23.85 -12.19
N ILE A 95 -29.17 23.38 -11.09
CA ILE A 95 -28.59 22.32 -10.24
C ILE A 95 -28.38 21.02 -11.02
N GLN A 96 -29.42 20.50 -11.70
CA GLN A 96 -29.28 19.24 -12.43
C GLN A 96 -28.27 19.35 -13.59
N PRO A 97 -28.30 20.40 -14.44
CA PRO A 97 -27.24 20.61 -15.43
C PRO A 97 -25.82 20.71 -14.85
N LEU A 98 -25.67 21.30 -13.67
CA LEU A 98 -24.38 21.36 -12.97
C LEU A 98 -23.98 19.97 -12.44
N ILE A 99 -24.91 19.16 -11.91
CA ILE A 99 -24.63 17.78 -11.50
C ILE A 99 -24.16 16.95 -12.70
N ASP A 100 -24.83 17.05 -13.84
CA ASP A 100 -24.43 16.35 -15.07
C ASP A 100 -23.03 16.81 -15.53
N ALA A 101 -22.69 18.09 -15.35
CA ALA A 101 -21.37 18.66 -15.66
C ALA A 101 -20.26 18.19 -14.70
N LEU A 102 -20.55 17.43 -13.63
CA LEU A 102 -19.51 16.75 -12.85
C LEU A 102 -18.82 15.63 -13.63
N GLY A 103 -19.44 15.12 -14.70
CA GLY A 103 -18.89 14.13 -15.61
C GLY A 103 -18.14 14.74 -16.80
N ASP A 104 -17.80 16.04 -16.74
CA ASP A 104 -17.08 16.72 -17.82
C ASP A 104 -15.73 16.05 -18.12
N LYS A 105 -15.24 16.12 -19.35
CA LYS A 105 -13.95 15.51 -19.72
C LYS A 105 -12.74 16.25 -19.12
N GLU A 106 -12.89 17.53 -18.81
CA GLU A 106 -11.80 18.37 -18.32
C GLU A 106 -11.84 18.49 -16.80
N GLU A 107 -10.73 18.13 -16.13
CA GLU A 107 -10.61 18.15 -14.67
C GLU A 107 -10.86 19.55 -14.07
N ASP A 108 -10.38 20.61 -14.75
CA ASP A 108 -10.59 22.00 -14.34
C ASP A 108 -12.08 22.38 -14.32
N VAL A 109 -12.86 21.86 -15.27
CA VAL A 109 -14.31 22.09 -15.34
C VAL A 109 -14.98 21.39 -14.16
N GLN A 110 -14.67 20.11 -13.94
CA GLN A 110 -15.21 19.33 -12.82
C GLN A 110 -14.92 20.00 -11.46
N LYS A 111 -13.68 20.44 -11.23
CA LYS A 111 -13.27 21.14 -10.00
C LYS A 111 -14.10 22.41 -9.78
N GLN A 112 -14.30 23.20 -10.84
CA GLN A 112 -15.10 24.41 -10.77
C GLN A 112 -16.58 24.13 -10.46
N VAL A 113 -17.15 23.05 -11.04
CA VAL A 113 -18.51 22.60 -10.73
C VAL A 113 -18.63 22.18 -9.26
N VAL A 114 -17.68 21.39 -8.74
CA VAL A 114 -17.64 20.97 -7.33
C VAL A 114 -17.60 22.18 -6.40
N GLU A 115 -16.77 23.18 -6.68
CA GLU A 115 -16.70 24.42 -5.90
C GLU A 115 -18.02 25.20 -5.94
N THR A 116 -18.64 25.32 -7.11
CA THR A 116 -19.90 26.02 -7.30
C THR A 116 -21.05 25.31 -6.55
N LEU A 117 -21.19 24.00 -6.72
CA LEU A 117 -22.22 23.22 -6.01
C LEU A 117 -22.00 23.21 -4.50
N SER A 118 -20.75 23.19 -4.03
CA SER A 118 -20.43 23.33 -2.60
C SER A 118 -20.86 24.69 -2.04
N ARG A 119 -20.82 25.75 -2.86
CA ARG A 119 -21.16 27.13 -2.45
C ARG A 119 -22.67 27.39 -2.44
N ILE A 120 -23.43 26.78 -3.34
CA ILE A 120 -24.90 26.93 -3.48
C ILE A 120 -25.66 26.14 -2.37
N SER A 121 -25.15 26.16 -1.14
CA SER A 121 -25.51 25.22 -0.06
C SER A 121 -27.00 25.20 0.39
N LYS A 122 -27.35 24.11 1.10
CA LYS A 122 -28.64 23.57 1.59
C LYS A 122 -29.74 23.30 0.54
N HIS A 123 -29.88 24.13 -0.48
CA HIS A 123 -30.99 24.06 -1.43
C HIS A 123 -30.82 22.95 -2.47
N CYS A 124 -29.58 22.51 -2.70
CA CYS A 124 -29.23 21.43 -3.64
C CYS A 124 -29.08 20.06 -2.97
N LEU A 125 -29.26 19.95 -1.66
CA LEU A 125 -29.08 18.68 -0.93
C LEU A 125 -29.98 17.56 -1.45
N PRO A 126 -31.29 17.77 -1.70
CA PRO A 126 -32.14 16.71 -2.24
C PRO A 126 -31.63 16.19 -3.60
N GLU A 127 -31.23 17.11 -4.49
CA GLU A 127 -30.75 16.78 -5.84
C GLU A 127 -29.37 16.10 -5.81
N LEU A 128 -28.46 16.55 -4.93
CA LEU A 128 -27.16 15.91 -4.74
C LEU A 128 -27.33 14.48 -4.21
N VAL A 129 -28.21 14.27 -3.23
CA VAL A 129 -28.51 12.94 -2.71
C VAL A 129 -29.17 12.05 -3.78
N GLN A 130 -30.09 12.61 -4.58
CA GLN A 130 -30.65 11.89 -5.73
C GLN A 130 -29.56 11.50 -6.74
N GLY A 131 -28.62 12.40 -7.00
CA GLY A 131 -27.48 12.19 -7.89
C GLY A 131 -26.53 11.06 -7.45
N LEU A 132 -26.63 10.53 -6.23
CA LEU A 132 -25.94 9.29 -5.86
C LEU A 132 -26.39 8.08 -6.70
N HIS A 133 -27.59 8.13 -7.30
CA HIS A 133 -28.07 7.11 -8.26
C HIS A 133 -27.58 7.35 -9.69
N HIS A 134 -26.69 8.33 -9.91
CA HIS A 134 -26.21 8.64 -11.25
C HIS A 134 -25.40 7.48 -11.84
N HIS A 135 -25.61 7.17 -13.12
CA HIS A 135 -24.98 6.03 -13.81
C HIS A 135 -23.44 6.14 -13.86
N ASP A 136 -22.91 7.34 -14.05
CA ASP A 136 -21.47 7.62 -14.06
C ASP A 136 -20.87 7.63 -12.64
N SER A 137 -19.87 6.78 -12.41
CA SER A 137 -19.14 6.68 -11.14
C SER A 137 -18.34 7.93 -10.78
N ASN A 138 -17.84 8.67 -11.78
CA ASN A 138 -17.09 9.90 -11.55
C ASN A 138 -18.01 10.99 -10.96
N VAL A 139 -19.22 11.09 -11.51
CA VAL A 139 -20.27 11.98 -10.98
C VAL A 139 -20.61 11.61 -9.55
N ARG A 140 -20.83 10.31 -9.25
CA ARG A 140 -21.11 9.85 -7.87
C ARG A 140 -19.98 10.22 -6.90
N MET A 141 -18.74 10.00 -7.29
CA MET A 141 -17.57 10.34 -6.45
C MET A 141 -17.43 11.85 -6.25
N ALA A 142 -17.70 12.66 -7.27
CA ALA A 142 -17.68 14.11 -7.14
C ALA A 142 -18.81 14.62 -6.22
N ILE A 143 -19.98 14.00 -6.27
CA ILE A 143 -21.09 14.26 -5.33
C ILE A 143 -20.67 13.92 -3.89
N ILE A 144 -20.01 12.78 -3.65
CA ILE A 144 -19.48 12.44 -2.32
C ILE A 144 -18.56 13.56 -1.81
N LYS A 145 -17.62 14.03 -2.64
CA LYS A 145 -16.71 15.14 -2.25
C LYS A 145 -17.49 16.41 -1.85
N ILE A 146 -18.57 16.72 -2.56
CA ILE A 146 -19.44 17.87 -2.23
C ILE A 146 -20.14 17.62 -0.89
N LEU A 147 -20.79 16.46 -0.71
CA LEU A 147 -21.50 16.10 0.52
C LEU A 147 -20.56 16.12 1.74
N VAL A 148 -19.36 15.57 1.61
CA VAL A 148 -18.32 15.58 2.67
C VAL A 148 -17.93 17.00 3.07
N ARG A 149 -17.78 17.92 2.10
CA ARG A 149 -17.51 19.34 2.37
C ARG A 149 -18.66 20.02 3.11
N MET A 150 -19.90 19.60 2.87
CA MET A 150 -21.07 20.14 3.56
C MET A 150 -21.18 19.65 5.02
N GLY A 151 -20.49 18.55 5.37
CA GLY A 151 -20.39 18.05 6.75
C GLY A 151 -21.76 17.74 7.36
N ASP A 152 -21.99 18.24 8.57
CA ASP A 152 -23.17 17.96 9.40
C ASP A 152 -24.50 18.21 8.67
N ILE A 153 -24.55 19.22 7.79
CA ILE A 153 -25.75 19.60 7.03
C ILE A 153 -26.17 18.47 6.08
N ALA A 154 -25.20 17.76 5.49
CA ALA A 154 -25.46 16.65 4.59
C ALA A 154 -25.67 15.32 5.32
N ALA A 155 -25.21 15.18 6.57
CA ALA A 155 -25.20 13.92 7.29
C ALA A 155 -26.61 13.30 7.39
N GLU A 156 -27.63 14.06 7.80
CA GLU A 156 -29.01 13.55 7.90
C GLU A 156 -29.56 13.10 6.55
N ALA A 157 -29.27 13.84 5.48
CA ALA A 157 -29.75 13.53 4.14
C ALA A 157 -29.09 12.25 3.60
N VAL A 158 -27.78 12.08 3.84
CA VAL A 158 -27.03 10.87 3.49
C VAL A 158 -27.51 9.66 4.30
N ILE A 159 -27.82 9.81 5.59
CA ILE A 159 -28.38 8.73 6.41
C ILE A 159 -29.75 8.28 5.90
N LYS A 160 -30.60 9.22 5.47
CA LYS A 160 -31.89 8.88 4.83
C LYS A 160 -31.67 8.08 3.55
N ALA A 161 -30.68 8.46 2.74
CA ALA A 161 -30.33 7.77 1.49
C ALA A 161 -29.70 6.39 1.70
N LEU A 162 -29.07 6.14 2.84
CA LEU A 162 -28.54 4.82 3.22
C LEU A 162 -29.63 3.74 3.30
N ASN A 163 -30.89 4.13 3.46
CA ASN A 163 -32.05 3.23 3.40
C ASN A 163 -32.51 2.90 1.96
N SER A 164 -31.79 3.34 0.93
CA SER A 164 -32.08 2.98 -0.46
C SER A 164 -32.03 1.46 -0.66
N LYS A 165 -32.83 0.95 -1.60
CA LYS A 165 -32.74 -0.46 -2.05
C LYS A 165 -31.51 -0.69 -2.94
N ASP A 166 -30.93 0.37 -3.48
CA ASP A 166 -29.75 0.30 -4.35
C ASP A 166 -28.46 0.13 -3.53
N LEU A 167 -27.79 -1.01 -3.71
CA LEU A 167 -26.55 -1.36 -3.01
C LEU A 167 -25.42 -0.38 -3.33
N GLU A 168 -25.33 0.12 -4.57
CA GLU A 168 -24.29 1.08 -4.94
C GLU A 168 -24.50 2.41 -4.22
N VAL A 169 -25.76 2.87 -4.11
CA VAL A 169 -26.07 4.06 -3.32
C VAL A 169 -25.74 3.88 -1.85
N LYS A 170 -26.01 2.70 -1.26
CA LYS A 170 -25.59 2.42 0.12
C LYS A 170 -24.07 2.53 0.27
N LYS A 171 -23.30 1.93 -0.63
CA LYS A 171 -21.82 2.02 -0.62
C LYS A 171 -21.36 3.47 -0.70
N MET A 172 -21.94 4.26 -1.60
CA MET A 172 -21.62 5.69 -1.73
C MET A 172 -21.97 6.49 -0.48
N CYS A 173 -23.11 6.19 0.17
CA CYS A 173 -23.49 6.82 1.43
C CYS A 173 -22.52 6.47 2.56
N LEU A 174 -22.13 5.20 2.69
CA LEU A 174 -21.16 4.76 3.69
C LEU A 174 -19.79 5.41 3.47
N GLU A 175 -19.35 5.55 2.22
CA GLU A 175 -18.11 6.23 1.90
C GLU A 175 -18.16 7.72 2.24
N ALA A 176 -19.28 8.40 1.95
CA ALA A 176 -19.50 9.78 2.36
C ALA A 176 -19.47 9.93 3.89
N ILE A 177 -20.17 9.05 4.62
CA ILE A 177 -20.20 9.04 6.09
C ILE A 177 -18.80 8.80 6.66
N ARG A 178 -18.04 7.86 6.09
CA ARG A 178 -16.65 7.56 6.49
C ARG A 178 -15.75 8.79 6.33
N GLN A 179 -15.80 9.46 5.17
CA GLN A 179 -15.00 10.65 4.91
C GLN A 179 -15.42 11.87 5.74
N MET A 180 -16.69 11.95 6.16
CA MET A 180 -17.17 12.96 7.11
C MET A 180 -16.60 12.75 8.52
N GLY A 181 -16.30 11.51 8.92
CA GLY A 181 -15.78 11.17 10.25
C GLY A 181 -16.73 11.60 11.38
N GLU A 182 -16.19 12.22 12.43
CA GLU A 182 -16.94 12.62 13.63
C GLU A 182 -18.17 13.52 13.37
N ARG A 183 -18.17 14.23 12.24
CA ARG A 183 -19.29 15.08 11.77
C ARG A 183 -20.55 14.26 11.48
N ALA A 184 -20.39 13.04 10.97
CA ALA A 184 -21.49 12.13 10.67
C ALA A 184 -21.88 11.23 11.86
N SER A 185 -21.53 11.58 13.10
CA SER A 185 -21.85 10.76 14.29
C SER A 185 -23.34 10.45 14.50
N VAL A 186 -24.23 11.28 13.98
CA VAL A 186 -25.67 10.99 13.94
C VAL A 186 -26.02 9.72 13.15
N ALA A 187 -25.10 9.22 12.31
CA ALA A 187 -25.24 7.98 11.56
C ALA A 187 -24.98 6.72 12.39
N ILE A 188 -24.40 6.82 13.60
CA ILE A 188 -24.00 5.67 14.43
C ILE A 188 -25.11 4.60 14.54
N PRO A 189 -26.37 4.93 14.89
CA PRO A 189 -27.41 3.92 15.02
C PRO A 189 -27.70 3.16 13.72
N GLU A 190 -27.59 3.83 12.57
CA GLU A 190 -27.82 3.22 11.26
C GLU A 190 -26.61 2.39 10.81
N LEU A 191 -25.39 2.87 11.08
CA LEU A 191 -24.16 2.12 10.82
C LEU A 191 -24.13 0.80 11.61
N LEU A 192 -24.58 0.79 12.86
CA LEU A 192 -24.68 -0.43 13.68
C LEU A 192 -25.62 -1.47 13.04
N LYS A 193 -26.72 -1.05 12.41
CA LYS A 193 -27.58 -1.97 11.65
C LYS A 193 -26.88 -2.49 10.40
N MET A 194 -26.13 -1.64 9.71
CA MET A 194 -25.41 -2.02 8.48
C MET A 194 -24.28 -3.04 8.74
N LEU A 195 -23.76 -3.14 9.96
CA LEU A 195 -22.81 -4.20 10.34
C LEU A 195 -23.40 -5.61 10.20
N GLN A 196 -24.73 -5.75 10.20
CA GLN A 196 -25.45 -7.03 10.06
C GLN A 196 -26.10 -7.17 8.68
N HIS A 197 -25.76 -6.31 7.72
CA HIS A 197 -26.30 -6.38 6.36
C HIS A 197 -25.89 -7.69 5.66
N GLU A 198 -26.73 -8.21 4.75
CA GLU A 198 -26.45 -9.46 4.02
C GLU A 198 -25.22 -9.37 3.10
N ASP A 199 -25.05 -8.21 2.45
CA ASP A 199 -23.91 -7.88 1.60
C ASP A 199 -22.62 -7.62 2.42
N SER A 200 -21.54 -8.33 2.10
CA SER A 200 -20.27 -8.23 2.80
C SER A 200 -19.56 -6.89 2.62
N THR A 201 -19.71 -6.25 1.47
CA THR A 201 -19.10 -4.95 1.19
C THR A 201 -19.78 -3.87 2.01
N ILE A 202 -21.11 -3.91 2.15
CA ILE A 202 -21.85 -2.99 3.02
C ILE A 202 -21.41 -3.12 4.48
N ARG A 203 -21.28 -4.35 4.97
CA ARG A 203 -20.77 -4.63 6.32
C ARG A 203 -19.39 -4.01 6.54
N GLU A 204 -18.47 -4.25 5.61
CA GLU A 204 -17.10 -3.73 5.67
C GLU A 204 -17.05 -2.20 5.64
N SER A 205 -17.77 -1.57 4.71
CA SER A 205 -17.84 -0.11 4.61
C SER A 205 -18.45 0.51 5.86
N ALA A 206 -19.45 -0.13 6.49
CA ALA A 206 -20.02 0.33 7.74
C ALA A 206 -19.02 0.22 8.91
N ALA A 207 -18.25 -0.87 8.98
CA ALA A 207 -17.21 -1.04 9.99
C ALA A 207 -16.08 0.00 9.82
N GLN A 208 -15.66 0.27 8.59
CA GLN A 208 -14.69 1.33 8.30
C GLN A 208 -15.23 2.71 8.67
N ALA A 209 -16.48 3.02 8.32
CA ALA A 209 -17.13 4.26 8.68
C ALA A 209 -17.17 4.47 10.21
N LEU A 210 -17.56 3.44 10.98
CA LEU A 210 -17.56 3.48 12.44
C LEU A 210 -16.16 3.67 13.04
N GLY A 211 -15.14 3.06 12.43
CA GLY A 211 -13.75 3.25 12.84
C GLY A 211 -13.25 4.70 12.70
N GLU A 212 -13.73 5.41 11.67
CA GLU A 212 -13.38 6.82 11.38
C GLU A 212 -14.22 7.84 12.17
N MET A 213 -15.17 7.40 13.01
CA MET A 213 -15.97 8.27 13.89
C MET A 213 -15.21 8.80 15.11
N GLY A 214 -13.91 8.56 15.21
CA GLY A 214 -13.02 9.17 16.19
C GLY A 214 -13.45 8.96 17.65
N GLN A 215 -13.49 10.03 18.45
CA GLN A 215 -13.84 9.95 19.88
C GLN A 215 -15.29 9.49 20.13
N LYS A 216 -16.20 9.79 19.19
CA LYS A 216 -17.62 9.52 19.35
C LYS A 216 -17.98 8.04 19.26
N ALA A 217 -17.10 7.21 18.70
CA ALA A 217 -17.30 5.75 18.68
C ALA A 217 -16.70 5.02 19.90
N ILE A 218 -15.89 5.68 20.74
CA ILE A 218 -15.30 5.05 21.94
C ILE A 218 -16.38 4.52 22.91
N PRO A 219 -17.49 5.24 23.20
CA PRO A 219 -18.53 4.74 24.07
C PRO A 219 -19.23 3.46 23.58
N LEU A 220 -19.07 3.10 22.30
CA LEU A 220 -19.67 1.91 21.68
C LEU A 220 -18.79 0.66 21.80
N ILE A 221 -17.59 0.75 22.38
CA ILE A 221 -16.72 -0.42 22.56
C ILE A 221 -17.44 -1.57 23.27
N PRO A 222 -18.25 -1.36 24.34
CA PRO A 222 -19.04 -2.44 24.96
C PRO A 222 -20.00 -3.12 23.99
N ASP A 223 -20.62 -2.37 23.06
CA ASP A 223 -21.51 -2.93 22.04
C ASP A 223 -20.72 -3.79 21.04
N PHE A 224 -19.55 -3.34 20.61
CA PHE A 224 -18.68 -4.15 19.74
C PHE A 224 -18.17 -5.41 20.45
N ILE A 225 -17.83 -5.33 21.74
CA ILE A 225 -17.47 -6.50 22.56
C ILE A 225 -18.63 -7.50 22.61
N LYS A 226 -19.88 -7.05 22.71
CA LYS A 226 -21.05 -7.93 22.65
C LYS A 226 -21.14 -8.65 21.30
N LEU A 227 -20.88 -7.93 20.19
CA LEU A 227 -20.88 -8.52 18.85
C LEU A 227 -19.75 -9.56 18.63
N LEU A 228 -18.63 -9.48 19.36
CA LEU A 228 -17.58 -10.50 19.33
C LEU A 228 -18.06 -11.87 19.83
N LYS A 229 -19.17 -11.92 20.59
CA LYS A 229 -19.73 -13.15 21.19
C LYS A 229 -20.79 -13.81 20.31
N GLU A 230 -21.14 -13.17 19.19
CA GLU A 230 -22.15 -13.68 18.27
C GLU A 230 -21.69 -14.97 17.56
N ARG A 231 -22.64 -15.83 17.23
CA ARG A 231 -22.35 -17.11 16.56
C ARG A 231 -21.89 -16.91 15.13
N ASP A 232 -22.42 -15.89 14.45
CA ASP A 232 -22.07 -15.58 13.07
C ASP A 232 -20.66 -14.99 12.99
N LYS A 233 -19.79 -15.66 12.23
CA LYS A 233 -18.43 -15.20 11.98
C LYS A 233 -18.39 -13.86 11.27
N SER A 234 -19.36 -13.56 10.41
CA SER A 234 -19.42 -12.30 9.68
C SER A 234 -19.56 -11.13 10.65
N VAL A 235 -20.45 -11.27 11.65
CA VAL A 235 -20.69 -10.26 12.69
C VAL A 235 -19.44 -10.07 13.56
N LYS A 236 -18.80 -11.17 13.98
CA LYS A 236 -17.54 -11.11 14.73
C LYS A 236 -16.44 -10.39 13.95
N ILE A 237 -16.26 -10.74 12.68
CA ILE A 237 -15.25 -10.13 11.81
C ILE A 237 -15.46 -8.60 11.71
N GLN A 238 -16.70 -8.13 11.60
CA GLN A 238 -16.96 -6.69 11.55
C GLN A 238 -16.66 -6.00 12.87
N ALA A 239 -17.04 -6.60 14.00
CA ALA A 239 -16.71 -6.05 15.31
C ALA A 239 -15.19 -5.96 15.52
N ILE A 240 -14.43 -6.99 15.12
CA ILE A 240 -12.96 -6.96 15.14
C ILE A 240 -12.41 -5.83 14.25
N GLN A 241 -12.98 -5.65 13.06
CA GLN A 241 -12.55 -4.60 12.12
C GLN A 241 -12.71 -3.20 12.73
N VAL A 242 -13.86 -2.93 13.36
CA VAL A 242 -14.11 -1.65 14.04
C VAL A 242 -13.11 -1.43 15.18
N LEU A 243 -12.94 -2.42 16.06
CA LEU A 243 -12.01 -2.34 17.18
C LEU A 243 -10.55 -2.16 16.70
N SER A 244 -10.17 -2.80 15.60
CA SER A 244 -8.84 -2.67 15.01
C SER A 244 -8.58 -1.27 14.44
N ALA A 245 -9.62 -0.59 13.92
CA ALA A 245 -9.52 0.80 13.47
C ALA A 245 -9.34 1.77 14.64
N MET A 246 -9.91 1.46 15.80
CA MET A 246 -9.79 2.24 17.04
C MET A 246 -8.41 2.16 17.72
N LYS A 247 -7.59 1.16 17.38
CA LYS A 247 -6.21 0.98 17.90
C LYS A 247 -6.18 0.96 19.45
N GLU A 248 -5.27 1.70 20.07
CA GLU A 248 -5.05 1.76 21.53
C GLU A 248 -6.32 2.06 22.34
N LYS A 249 -7.29 2.76 21.74
CA LYS A 249 -8.56 3.11 22.40
C LYS A 249 -9.45 1.88 22.66
N ALA A 250 -9.24 0.77 21.96
CA ALA A 250 -9.99 -0.47 22.11
C ALA A 250 -9.37 -1.44 23.14
N ASN A 251 -8.51 -0.96 24.04
CA ASN A 251 -7.82 -1.80 25.04
C ASN A 251 -8.76 -2.61 25.94
N SER A 252 -9.97 -2.12 26.24
CA SER A 252 -10.97 -2.85 27.02
C SER A 252 -11.51 -4.10 26.32
N ALA A 253 -11.33 -4.24 25.00
CA ALA A 253 -11.72 -5.42 24.23
C ALA A 253 -10.66 -6.53 24.21
N ILE A 254 -9.46 -6.31 24.78
CA ILE A 254 -8.37 -7.29 24.79
C ILE A 254 -8.84 -8.66 25.33
N PRO A 255 -9.55 -8.78 26.48
CA PRO A 255 -9.94 -10.09 27.00
C PRO A 255 -10.78 -10.91 26.02
N ASP A 256 -11.76 -10.28 25.38
CA ASP A 256 -12.64 -10.94 24.41
C ASP A 256 -11.90 -11.28 23.11
N LEU A 257 -11.00 -10.41 22.65
CA LEU A 257 -10.13 -10.68 21.48
C LEU A 257 -9.16 -11.85 21.75
N MET A 258 -8.62 -11.95 22.97
CA MET A 258 -7.78 -13.08 23.39
C MET A 258 -8.58 -14.40 23.38
N ASN A 259 -9.86 -14.37 23.73
CA ASN A 259 -10.73 -15.54 23.63
C ASN A 259 -10.98 -15.95 22.17
N LEU A 260 -11.09 -14.98 21.25
CA LEU A 260 -11.26 -15.26 19.81
C LEU A 260 -10.03 -15.88 19.13
N LEU A 261 -8.85 -15.88 19.76
CA LEU A 261 -7.72 -16.68 19.28
C LEU A 261 -8.04 -18.20 19.31
N LYS A 262 -9.02 -18.61 20.12
CA LYS A 262 -9.52 -19.99 20.22
C LYS A 262 -10.77 -20.26 19.36
N ASP A 263 -11.19 -19.31 18.52
CA ASP A 263 -12.40 -19.47 17.71
C ASP A 263 -12.31 -20.72 16.82
N ARG A 264 -13.41 -21.22 16.28
CA ARG A 264 -13.36 -22.34 15.31
C ARG A 264 -12.98 -21.87 13.91
N ASP A 265 -13.26 -20.60 13.58
CA ASP A 265 -13.02 -20.05 12.26
C ASP A 265 -11.63 -19.39 12.19
N ILE A 266 -10.83 -19.83 11.22
CA ILE A 266 -9.42 -19.41 11.05
C ILE A 266 -9.32 -17.91 10.75
N GLU A 267 -10.28 -17.33 10.02
CA GLU A 267 -10.26 -15.91 9.67
C GLU A 267 -10.53 -15.06 10.91
N VAL A 268 -11.48 -15.49 11.76
CA VAL A 268 -11.74 -14.83 13.06
C VAL A 268 -10.49 -14.80 13.92
N LYS A 269 -9.77 -15.93 14.04
CA LYS A 269 -8.51 -16.00 14.82
C LYS A 269 -7.45 -15.03 14.30
N LYS A 270 -7.21 -15.04 12.99
CA LYS A 270 -6.19 -14.20 12.34
C LYS A 270 -6.51 -12.72 12.51
N ARG A 271 -7.77 -12.33 12.34
CA ARG A 271 -8.20 -10.94 12.55
C ARG A 271 -8.13 -10.53 14.01
N ALA A 272 -8.46 -11.40 14.95
CA ALA A 272 -8.31 -11.13 16.37
C ALA A 272 -6.83 -10.86 16.74
N ALA A 273 -5.91 -11.69 16.26
CA ALA A 273 -4.47 -11.50 16.44
C ALA A 273 -3.98 -10.16 15.85
N TYR A 274 -4.43 -9.81 14.64
CA TYR A 274 -4.13 -8.52 14.00
C TYR A 274 -4.71 -7.34 14.79
N CYS A 275 -5.94 -7.46 15.29
CA CYS A 275 -6.55 -6.43 16.12
C CYS A 275 -5.76 -6.20 17.41
N LEU A 276 -5.31 -7.28 18.06
CA LEU A 276 -4.45 -7.21 19.25
C LEU A 276 -3.14 -6.49 18.95
N SER A 277 -2.50 -6.74 17.81
CA SER A 277 -1.27 -6.02 17.43
C SER A 277 -1.53 -4.53 17.15
N ARG A 278 -2.72 -4.19 16.61
CA ARG A 278 -3.16 -2.81 16.37
C ARG A 278 -3.55 -2.06 17.64
N ILE A 279 -4.01 -2.75 18.68
CA ILE A 279 -4.21 -2.18 20.03
C ILE A 279 -2.85 -1.84 20.66
N GLY A 280 -1.80 -2.62 20.38
CA GLY A 280 -0.43 -2.27 20.73
C GLY A 280 -0.03 -2.68 22.14
N GLU A 281 0.62 -1.79 22.89
CA GLU A 281 1.38 -2.14 24.11
C GLU A 281 0.53 -2.79 25.20
N SER A 282 -0.73 -2.38 25.34
CA SER A 282 -1.66 -2.97 26.32
C SER A 282 -1.92 -4.47 26.07
N ALA A 283 -1.74 -4.95 24.83
CA ALA A 283 -1.94 -6.36 24.48
C ALA A 283 -0.70 -7.23 24.77
N ILE A 284 0.48 -6.66 25.06
CA ILE A 284 1.74 -7.43 25.19
C ILE A 284 1.66 -8.47 26.31
N ALA A 285 1.26 -8.08 27.52
CA ALA A 285 1.23 -9.02 28.65
C ALA A 285 0.23 -10.18 28.44
N PRO A 286 -1.02 -9.93 27.98
CA PRO A 286 -1.93 -11.01 27.58
C PRO A 286 -1.39 -11.92 26.48
N LEU A 287 -0.72 -11.35 25.45
CA LEU A 287 -0.13 -12.13 24.37
C LEU A 287 1.05 -13.00 24.87
N ILE A 288 1.87 -12.50 25.79
CA ILE A 288 2.91 -13.29 26.46
C ILE A 288 2.28 -14.46 27.23
N GLN A 289 1.18 -14.24 27.94
CA GLN A 289 0.49 -15.33 28.65
C GLN A 289 -0.04 -16.40 27.68
N ALA A 290 -0.60 -15.99 26.53
CA ALA A 290 -1.04 -16.94 25.51
C ALA A 290 0.11 -17.69 24.84
N LEU A 291 1.24 -17.02 24.61
CA LEU A 291 2.46 -17.65 24.08
C LEU A 291 3.00 -18.72 25.02
N ASN A 292 2.96 -18.51 26.33
CA ASN A 292 3.50 -19.45 27.32
C ASN A 292 2.58 -20.66 27.64
N ARG A 293 1.45 -20.83 26.93
CA ARG A 293 0.52 -21.93 27.22
C ARG A 293 1.06 -23.27 26.73
N LEU A 294 1.27 -24.19 27.67
CA LEU A 294 1.91 -25.48 27.42
C LEU A 294 0.99 -26.54 26.80
N ASP A 295 -0.30 -26.25 26.60
CA ASP A 295 -1.25 -27.20 26.02
C ASP A 295 -0.97 -27.41 24.52
N ALA A 296 -0.73 -28.66 24.12
CA ALA A 296 -0.48 -29.05 22.73
C ALA A 296 -1.69 -28.79 21.81
N SER A 297 -2.90 -28.71 22.36
CA SER A 297 -4.10 -28.33 21.59
C SER A 297 -4.16 -26.82 21.29
N GLU A 298 -3.34 -26.00 21.96
CA GLU A 298 -3.30 -24.54 21.80
C GLU A 298 -2.14 -24.03 20.93
N ASN A 299 -1.53 -24.91 20.11
CA ASN A 299 -0.43 -24.53 19.21
C ASN A 299 -0.78 -23.34 18.30
N GLU A 300 -2.00 -23.29 17.76
CA GLU A 300 -2.45 -22.18 16.92
C GLU A 300 -2.56 -20.86 17.70
N VAL A 301 -2.99 -20.92 18.96
CA VAL A 301 -3.08 -19.74 19.84
C VAL A 301 -1.68 -19.20 20.11
N ARG A 302 -0.72 -20.08 20.44
CA ARG A 302 0.69 -19.69 20.62
C ARG A 302 1.27 -19.06 19.35
N ALA A 303 1.03 -19.67 18.20
CA ALA A 303 1.53 -19.17 16.93
C ALA A 303 0.97 -17.77 16.60
N LEU A 304 -0.32 -17.56 16.83
CA LEU A 304 -0.96 -16.27 16.64
C LEU A 304 -0.48 -15.22 17.66
N ALA A 305 -0.22 -15.63 18.90
CA ALA A 305 0.34 -14.75 19.91
C ALA A 305 1.76 -14.29 19.53
N ALA A 306 2.63 -15.21 19.11
CA ALA A 306 3.96 -14.88 18.58
C ALA A 306 3.87 -13.91 17.40
N LYS A 307 2.98 -14.19 16.44
CA LYS A 307 2.76 -13.31 15.29
C LYS A 307 2.31 -11.91 15.71
N ALA A 308 1.31 -11.80 16.59
CA ALA A 308 0.81 -10.51 17.06
C ALA A 308 1.89 -9.71 17.82
N LEU A 309 2.70 -10.36 18.65
CA LEU A 309 3.85 -9.75 19.32
C LEU A 309 4.87 -9.22 18.31
N GLY A 310 5.15 -9.98 17.25
CA GLY A 310 5.99 -9.53 16.14
C GLY A 310 5.42 -8.34 15.39
N ASP A 311 4.11 -8.32 15.14
CA ASP A 311 3.41 -7.23 14.45
C ASP A 311 3.33 -5.94 15.30
N ILE A 312 3.39 -6.04 16.63
CA ILE A 312 3.61 -4.88 17.54
C ILE A 312 5.02 -4.30 17.36
N GLY A 313 5.99 -5.14 16.96
CA GLY A 313 7.35 -4.74 16.64
C GLY A 313 8.21 -4.42 17.87
N PRO A 314 9.16 -3.47 17.78
CA PRO A 314 10.11 -3.18 18.86
C PRO A 314 9.49 -2.73 20.18
N LYS A 315 8.21 -2.32 20.20
CA LYS A 315 7.49 -2.00 21.43
C LYS A 315 7.23 -3.24 22.31
N ALA A 316 7.18 -4.43 21.71
CA ALA A 316 6.98 -5.71 22.40
C ALA A 316 8.29 -6.35 22.90
N SER A 317 9.36 -5.58 23.13
CA SER A 317 10.66 -6.12 23.53
C SER A 317 10.65 -6.88 24.87
N SER A 318 9.70 -6.60 25.76
CA SER A 318 9.51 -7.39 26.99
C SER A 318 9.10 -8.85 26.73
N ALA A 319 8.63 -9.17 25.51
CA ALA A 319 8.29 -10.53 25.11
C ALA A 319 9.50 -11.35 24.61
N ILE A 320 10.68 -10.74 24.41
CA ILE A 320 11.86 -11.42 23.85
C ILE A 320 12.24 -12.70 24.63
N PRO A 321 12.31 -12.70 25.98
CA PRO A 321 12.64 -13.93 26.72
C PRO A 321 11.64 -15.07 26.48
N HIS A 322 10.35 -14.74 26.34
CA HIS A 322 9.29 -15.71 26.09
C HIS A 322 9.31 -16.25 24.65
N LEU A 323 9.62 -15.37 23.69
CA LEU A 323 9.86 -15.76 22.31
C LEU A 323 11.10 -16.67 22.21
N MET A 324 12.19 -16.36 22.90
CA MET A 324 13.38 -17.22 22.91
C MET A 324 13.06 -18.65 23.39
N ASN A 325 12.24 -18.80 24.43
CA ASN A 325 11.77 -20.12 24.88
C ASN A 325 10.92 -20.84 23.83
N SER A 326 10.16 -20.09 23.02
CA SER A 326 9.27 -20.63 21.97
C SER A 326 9.99 -21.03 20.68
N LEU A 327 11.29 -20.77 20.55
CA LEU A 327 12.09 -21.22 19.40
C LEU A 327 12.23 -22.76 19.35
N SER A 328 12.08 -23.42 20.50
CA SER A 328 12.12 -24.87 20.65
C SER A 328 10.71 -25.50 20.78
N ASP A 329 9.67 -24.77 20.40
CA ASP A 329 8.30 -25.29 20.44
C ASP A 329 8.14 -26.53 19.54
N GLN A 330 7.30 -27.49 19.92
CA GLN A 330 7.05 -28.70 19.13
C GLN A 330 6.32 -28.38 17.80
N ASN A 331 5.63 -27.26 17.73
CA ASN A 331 4.88 -26.85 16.56
C ASN A 331 5.70 -25.91 15.66
N LEU A 332 5.92 -26.33 14.41
CA LEU A 332 6.69 -25.58 13.41
C LEU A 332 6.15 -24.16 13.16
N LEU A 333 4.83 -23.97 13.18
CA LEU A 333 4.23 -22.65 12.96
C LEU A 333 4.53 -21.69 14.12
N VAL A 334 4.56 -22.19 15.36
CA VAL A 334 4.96 -21.40 16.52
C VAL A 334 6.42 -20.96 16.38
N ARG A 335 7.32 -21.89 16.02
CA ARG A 335 8.74 -21.60 15.81
C ARG A 335 8.95 -20.55 14.71
N ALA A 336 8.31 -20.74 13.55
CA ALA A 336 8.43 -19.81 12.41
C ALA A 336 7.95 -18.41 12.77
N ASN A 337 6.76 -18.29 13.39
CA ASN A 337 6.24 -16.98 13.81
C ASN A 337 7.09 -16.34 14.92
N THR A 338 7.71 -17.15 15.78
CA THR A 338 8.62 -16.68 16.82
C THR A 338 9.89 -16.08 16.22
N ILE A 339 10.50 -16.75 15.24
CA ILE A 339 11.67 -16.25 14.52
C ILE A 339 11.32 -14.96 13.77
N GLU A 340 10.17 -14.94 13.08
CA GLU A 340 9.69 -13.74 12.39
C GLU A 340 9.49 -12.57 13.37
N ALA A 341 8.89 -12.84 14.54
CA ALA A 341 8.64 -11.85 15.57
C ALA A 341 9.93 -11.24 16.12
N LEU A 342 10.93 -12.07 16.43
CA LEU A 342 12.25 -11.59 16.86
C LEU A 342 12.91 -10.71 15.79
N GLY A 343 12.79 -11.10 14.51
CA GLY A 343 13.27 -10.27 13.40
C GLY A 343 12.54 -8.92 13.28
N LYS A 344 11.22 -8.86 13.53
CA LYS A 344 10.44 -7.60 13.55
C LYS A 344 10.73 -6.70 14.76
N MET A 345 11.39 -7.23 15.79
CA MET A 345 11.86 -6.46 16.95
C MET A 345 13.22 -5.79 16.71
N GLU A 346 13.87 -6.08 15.58
CA GLU A 346 15.11 -5.44 15.11
C GLU A 346 16.23 -5.49 16.18
N GLU A 347 17.01 -4.42 16.34
CA GLU A 347 18.15 -4.37 17.26
C GLU A 347 17.82 -4.66 18.73
N LYS A 348 16.54 -4.56 19.12
CA LYS A 348 16.13 -4.91 20.49
C LYS A 348 16.18 -6.40 20.74
N ALA A 349 16.05 -7.24 19.70
CA ALA A 349 16.16 -8.70 19.80
C ALA A 349 17.61 -9.22 19.79
N ALA A 350 18.61 -8.36 20.01
CA ALA A 350 20.01 -8.75 20.00
C ALA A 350 20.34 -9.89 20.97
N SER A 351 19.66 -9.98 22.12
CA SER A 351 19.86 -11.09 23.07
C SER A 351 19.43 -12.46 22.54
N ALA A 352 18.62 -12.50 21.47
CA ALA A 352 18.18 -13.74 20.83
C ALA A 352 19.12 -14.21 19.71
N ILE A 353 20.17 -13.46 19.37
CA ILE A 353 21.11 -13.82 18.30
C ILE A 353 21.71 -15.23 18.51
N PRO A 354 22.23 -15.61 19.70
CA PRO A 354 22.80 -16.95 19.89
C PRO A 354 21.79 -18.07 19.60
N ASN A 355 20.52 -17.90 19.99
CA ASN A 355 19.47 -18.87 19.72
C ASN A 355 19.14 -18.95 18.21
N LEU A 356 19.16 -17.82 17.50
CA LEU A 356 18.96 -17.79 16.05
C LEU A 356 20.13 -18.41 15.30
N ILE A 357 21.37 -18.25 15.77
CA ILE A 357 22.56 -18.94 15.22
C ILE A 357 22.43 -20.45 15.39
N ALA A 358 21.98 -20.92 16.55
CA ALA A 358 21.77 -22.35 16.79
C ALA A 358 20.71 -22.98 15.85
N LEU A 359 19.78 -22.18 15.31
CA LEU A 359 18.79 -22.64 14.32
C LEU A 359 19.36 -22.75 12.90
N LEU A 360 20.58 -22.26 12.64
CA LEU A 360 21.22 -22.38 11.33
C LEU A 360 21.66 -23.81 10.99
N GLN A 361 21.55 -24.76 11.92
CA GLN A 361 21.75 -26.20 11.68
C GLN A 361 20.42 -26.98 11.65
N ASP A 362 19.27 -26.31 11.71
CA ASP A 362 17.99 -26.99 11.70
C ASP A 362 17.76 -27.73 10.36
N GLN A 363 17.07 -28.87 10.43
CA GLN A 363 16.77 -29.67 9.24
C GLN A 363 15.70 -29.01 8.36
N ASP A 364 14.82 -28.19 8.94
CA ASP A 364 13.82 -27.45 8.20
C ASP A 364 14.44 -26.21 7.54
N ARG A 365 14.59 -26.27 6.21
CA ARG A 365 15.16 -25.19 5.40
C ARG A 365 14.38 -23.89 5.49
N ASN A 366 13.07 -23.93 5.74
CA ASN A 366 12.27 -22.72 5.92
C ASN A 366 12.64 -22.05 7.25
N LEU A 367 12.77 -22.82 8.34
CA LEU A 367 13.21 -22.24 9.62
C LEU A 367 14.61 -21.64 9.54
N VAL A 368 15.53 -22.29 8.81
CA VAL A 368 16.88 -21.74 8.57
C VAL A 368 16.81 -20.42 7.79
N ALA A 369 16.01 -20.35 6.72
CA ALA A 369 15.85 -19.11 5.93
C ALA A 369 15.26 -17.98 6.79
N GLU A 370 14.27 -18.31 7.62
CA GLU A 370 13.61 -17.37 8.52
C GLU A 370 14.61 -16.85 9.58
N ALA A 371 15.46 -17.73 10.12
CA ALA A 371 16.49 -17.37 11.09
C ALA A 371 17.53 -16.42 10.48
N ARG A 372 18.00 -16.69 9.25
CA ARG A 372 18.90 -15.77 8.51
C ARG A 372 18.26 -14.41 8.27
N LYS A 373 16.99 -14.39 7.86
CA LYS A 373 16.23 -13.15 7.66
C LYS A 373 16.08 -12.37 8.97
N ALA A 374 15.82 -13.05 10.08
CA ALA A 374 15.75 -12.44 11.40
C ALA A 374 17.10 -11.84 11.82
N LEU A 375 18.20 -12.58 11.66
CA LEU A 375 19.56 -12.10 11.95
C LEU A 375 19.93 -10.86 11.12
N SER A 376 19.55 -10.84 9.83
CA SER A 376 19.76 -9.70 8.95
C SER A 376 18.95 -8.46 9.40
N LYS A 377 17.70 -8.65 9.83
CA LYS A 377 16.86 -7.56 10.39
C LYS A 377 17.35 -7.04 11.73
N ILE A 378 17.89 -7.90 12.59
CA ILE A 378 18.56 -7.48 13.85
C ILE A 378 19.79 -6.62 13.52
N GLY A 379 20.42 -6.84 12.37
CA GLY A 379 21.41 -5.94 11.80
C GLY A 379 22.81 -6.18 12.35
N LYS A 380 23.62 -5.11 12.45
CA LYS A 380 25.08 -5.22 12.67
C LYS A 380 25.48 -5.99 13.93
N LYS A 381 24.61 -6.03 14.95
CA LYS A 381 24.84 -6.80 16.18
C LYS A 381 24.95 -8.31 15.93
N SER A 382 24.39 -8.81 14.82
CA SER A 382 24.50 -10.21 14.40
C SER A 382 25.85 -10.57 13.79
N ILE A 383 26.62 -9.59 13.30
CA ILE A 383 27.84 -9.85 12.52
C ILE A 383 28.92 -10.59 13.33
N PRO A 384 29.26 -10.19 14.57
CA PRO A 384 30.26 -10.92 15.36
C PRO A 384 29.88 -12.40 15.56
N TYR A 385 28.61 -12.67 15.86
CA TYR A 385 28.11 -14.04 16.06
C TYR A 385 28.12 -14.86 14.77
N LEU A 386 27.83 -14.24 13.63
CA LEU A 386 27.93 -14.88 12.33
C LEU A 386 29.39 -15.15 11.94
N ILE A 387 30.33 -14.28 12.31
CA ILE A 387 31.78 -14.50 12.15
C ILE A 387 32.25 -15.69 12.99
N ASP A 388 31.76 -15.82 14.23
CA ASP A 388 32.03 -17.01 15.05
C ASP A 388 31.41 -18.26 14.41
N GLY A 389 30.18 -18.14 13.88
CA GLY A 389 29.49 -19.21 13.16
C GLY A 389 30.20 -19.69 11.90
N LEU A 390 30.97 -18.83 11.21
CA LEU A 390 31.84 -19.23 10.09
C LEU A 390 32.95 -20.21 10.52
N GLN A 391 33.24 -20.33 11.81
CA GLN A 391 34.31 -21.17 12.36
C GLN A 391 33.75 -22.33 13.18
N ASP A 392 32.44 -22.57 13.11
CA ASP A 392 31.77 -23.64 13.84
C ASP A 392 32.18 -25.03 13.34
N GLN A 393 32.15 -26.03 14.22
CA GLN A 393 32.45 -27.42 13.84
C GLN A 393 31.42 -27.98 12.86
N ASN A 394 30.16 -27.53 12.95
CA ASN A 394 29.08 -27.93 12.06
C ASN A 394 29.12 -27.15 10.73
N ALA A 395 29.28 -27.87 9.63
CA ALA A 395 29.32 -27.29 8.28
C ALA A 395 28.02 -26.55 7.91
N GLU A 396 26.86 -26.98 8.43
CA GLU A 396 25.59 -26.29 8.20
C GLU A 396 25.59 -24.89 8.83
N ILE A 397 26.13 -24.75 10.05
CA ILE A 397 26.26 -23.44 10.71
C ILE A 397 27.22 -22.56 9.92
N ARG A 398 28.38 -23.08 9.49
CA ARG A 398 29.34 -22.32 8.69
C ARG A 398 28.73 -21.82 7.37
N LYS A 399 28.10 -22.72 6.62
CA LYS A 399 27.45 -22.44 5.33
C LYS A 399 26.37 -21.38 5.48
N ASN A 400 25.46 -21.57 6.42
CA ASN A 400 24.31 -20.68 6.61
C ASN A 400 24.73 -19.33 7.24
N SER A 401 25.83 -19.30 8.02
CA SER A 401 26.43 -18.05 8.49
C SER A 401 27.03 -17.24 7.34
N ALA A 402 27.74 -17.90 6.40
CA ALA A 402 28.25 -17.25 5.20
C ALA A 402 27.10 -16.66 4.36
N GLU A 403 26.03 -17.43 4.15
CA GLU A 403 24.88 -16.96 3.38
C GLU A 403 24.19 -15.76 4.06
N ALA A 404 24.01 -15.79 5.38
CA ALA A 404 23.43 -14.67 6.14
C ALA A 404 24.29 -13.40 6.04
N LEU A 405 25.62 -13.51 6.14
CA LEU A 405 26.54 -12.38 5.96
C LEU A 405 26.46 -11.81 4.54
N GLY A 406 26.35 -12.67 3.53
CA GLY A 406 26.09 -12.26 2.15
C GLY A 406 24.76 -11.50 2.00
N ASP A 407 23.69 -11.97 2.64
CA ASP A 407 22.37 -11.32 2.62
C ASP A 407 22.36 -9.95 3.35
N MET A 408 23.33 -9.72 4.24
CA MET A 408 23.55 -8.41 4.89
C MET A 408 24.34 -7.43 4.00
N GLY A 409 24.96 -7.92 2.93
CA GLY A 409 25.68 -7.12 1.93
C GLY A 409 26.82 -6.29 2.53
N GLU A 410 26.99 -5.04 2.04
CA GLU A 410 28.08 -4.14 2.45
C GLU A 410 28.17 -3.91 3.97
N LYS A 411 27.08 -4.11 4.73
CA LYS A 411 27.10 -3.99 6.20
C LYS A 411 28.00 -5.04 6.87
N ALA A 412 28.27 -6.16 6.21
CA ALA A 412 29.07 -7.27 6.69
C ALA A 412 30.55 -7.20 6.26
N GLU A 413 31.07 -6.02 5.90
CA GLU A 413 32.46 -5.86 5.43
C GLU A 413 33.52 -6.41 6.41
N SER A 414 33.26 -6.36 7.72
CA SER A 414 34.18 -6.90 8.73
C SER A 414 34.29 -8.42 8.70
N ALA A 415 33.37 -9.13 8.03
CA ALA A 415 33.41 -10.58 7.88
C ALA A 415 34.26 -11.06 6.71
N ILE A 416 34.70 -10.16 5.81
CA ILE A 416 35.45 -10.53 4.60
C ILE A 416 36.67 -11.41 4.90
N PRO A 417 37.56 -11.10 5.86
CA PRO A 417 38.73 -11.95 6.13
C PRO A 417 38.35 -13.38 6.54
N TYR A 418 37.25 -13.54 7.26
CA TYR A 418 36.75 -14.84 7.73
C TYR A 418 36.09 -15.63 6.61
N LEU A 419 35.33 -14.98 5.73
CA LEU A 419 34.78 -15.60 4.53
C LEU A 419 35.89 -16.10 3.59
N LEU A 420 36.96 -15.33 3.43
CA LEU A 420 38.12 -15.72 2.64
C LEU A 420 38.85 -16.93 3.23
N LYS A 421 38.96 -17.02 4.56
CA LYS A 421 39.51 -18.22 5.22
C LYS A 421 38.73 -19.48 4.85
N ASN A 422 37.40 -19.38 4.73
CA ASN A 422 36.51 -20.48 4.37
C ASN A 422 36.55 -20.87 2.88
N PHE A 423 37.34 -20.20 2.03
CA PHE A 423 37.64 -20.73 0.68
C PHE A 423 38.51 -21.99 0.75
N LYS A 424 39.15 -22.23 1.89
CA LYS A 424 39.96 -23.41 2.19
C LYS A 424 39.20 -24.41 3.08
N ASP A 425 37.88 -24.27 3.20
CA ASP A 425 37.06 -25.20 3.98
C ASP A 425 37.05 -26.60 3.34
N THR A 426 36.77 -27.63 4.13
CA THR A 426 36.66 -29.00 3.63
C THR A 426 35.30 -29.28 2.99
N ASP A 427 34.27 -28.52 3.36
CA ASP A 427 32.91 -28.66 2.85
C ASP A 427 32.67 -27.71 1.66
N TRP A 428 32.36 -28.29 0.51
CA TRP A 428 32.14 -27.54 -0.73
C TRP A 428 30.99 -26.51 -0.64
N ALA A 429 29.93 -26.81 0.11
CA ALA A 429 28.82 -25.89 0.27
C ALA A 429 29.24 -24.66 1.07
N VAL A 430 30.11 -24.82 2.06
CA VAL A 430 30.70 -23.70 2.83
C VAL A 430 31.56 -22.83 1.93
N ILE A 431 32.41 -23.42 1.10
CA ILE A 431 33.24 -22.69 0.12
C ILE A 431 32.35 -21.87 -0.80
N LEU A 432 31.36 -22.51 -1.44
CA LEU A 432 30.47 -21.87 -2.40
C LEU A 432 29.73 -20.68 -1.76
N LYS A 433 29.17 -20.87 -0.56
CA LYS A 433 28.47 -19.79 0.13
C LYS A 433 29.39 -18.66 0.59
N SER A 434 30.64 -18.96 0.91
CA SER A 434 31.63 -17.93 1.24
C SER A 434 32.00 -17.10 0.00
N VAL A 435 32.19 -17.75 -1.16
CA VAL A 435 32.42 -17.08 -2.45
C VAL A 435 31.24 -16.18 -2.81
N GLU A 436 30.01 -16.73 -2.80
CA GLU A 436 28.78 -15.96 -3.06
C GLU A 436 28.63 -14.77 -2.10
N ALA A 437 28.92 -14.96 -0.81
CA ALA A 437 28.83 -13.92 0.19
C ALA A 437 29.82 -12.76 -0.07
N THR A 438 31.08 -13.05 -0.42
CA THR A 438 32.04 -12.00 -0.80
C THR A 438 31.59 -11.24 -2.06
N GLY A 439 30.99 -11.94 -3.03
CA GLY A 439 30.34 -11.33 -4.19
C GLY A 439 29.22 -10.36 -3.81
N LYS A 440 28.31 -10.77 -2.91
CA LYS A 440 27.20 -9.95 -2.42
C LYS A 440 27.64 -8.77 -1.54
N ILE A 441 28.71 -8.92 -0.76
CA ILE A 441 29.31 -7.82 0.02
C ILE A 441 29.89 -6.76 -0.93
N GLY A 442 30.43 -7.17 -2.08
CA GLY A 442 30.71 -6.28 -3.20
C GLY A 442 32.06 -5.58 -3.11
N GLN A 443 32.10 -4.27 -3.36
CA GLN A 443 33.32 -3.49 -3.58
C GLN A 443 34.41 -3.69 -2.52
N LYS A 444 34.01 -3.84 -1.26
CA LYS A 444 34.93 -4.01 -0.12
C LYS A 444 35.70 -5.33 -0.18
N SER A 445 35.18 -6.33 -0.88
CA SER A 445 35.84 -7.63 -1.09
C SER A 445 36.89 -7.60 -2.19
N VAL A 446 36.91 -6.59 -3.07
CA VAL A 446 37.76 -6.59 -4.28
C VAL A 446 39.25 -6.65 -3.95
N SER A 447 39.76 -5.78 -3.09
CA SER A 447 41.19 -5.75 -2.77
C SER A 447 41.67 -7.04 -2.09
N PRO A 448 40.99 -7.56 -1.05
CA PRO A 448 41.35 -8.86 -0.47
C PRO A 448 41.28 -10.03 -1.45
N LEU A 449 40.31 -10.02 -2.38
CA LEU A 449 40.20 -11.05 -3.41
C LEU A 449 41.32 -10.97 -4.45
N VAL A 450 41.74 -9.76 -4.83
CA VAL A 450 42.92 -9.56 -5.70
C VAL A 450 44.18 -10.08 -5.04
N GLU A 451 44.39 -9.79 -3.75
CA GLU A 451 45.53 -10.32 -3.00
C GLU A 451 45.53 -11.85 -2.98
N MET A 452 44.37 -12.47 -2.71
CA MET A 452 44.23 -13.92 -2.74
C MET A 452 44.46 -14.50 -4.14
N PHE A 453 43.99 -13.83 -5.19
CA PHE A 453 44.15 -14.25 -6.59
C PHE A 453 45.60 -14.15 -7.07
N MET A 454 46.34 -13.10 -6.67
CA MET A 454 47.72 -12.85 -7.13
C MET A 454 48.77 -13.57 -6.28
N ASN A 455 48.42 -14.08 -5.10
CA ASN A 455 49.35 -14.79 -4.25
C ASN A 455 49.72 -16.17 -4.83
N GLN A 456 50.98 -16.31 -5.24
CA GLN A 456 51.56 -17.53 -5.84
C GLN A 456 51.61 -18.73 -4.88
N GLU A 457 51.52 -18.50 -3.57
CA GLU A 457 51.47 -19.57 -2.57
C GLU A 457 50.09 -20.24 -2.50
N ASN A 458 49.05 -19.60 -3.03
CA ASN A 458 47.72 -20.21 -3.09
C ASN A 458 47.64 -21.21 -4.25
N SER A 459 47.00 -22.36 -4.00
CA SER A 459 46.70 -23.34 -5.05
C SER A 459 45.85 -22.73 -6.17
N ASP A 460 45.95 -23.27 -7.38
CA ASP A 460 45.11 -22.91 -8.53
C ASP A 460 43.61 -22.85 -8.18
N GLU A 461 43.11 -23.76 -7.34
CA GLU A 461 41.70 -23.79 -6.94
C GLU A 461 41.30 -22.58 -6.09
N ILE A 462 42.09 -22.22 -5.07
CA ILE A 462 41.85 -21.00 -4.27
C ILE A 462 41.89 -19.75 -5.16
N ARG A 463 42.84 -19.68 -6.08
CA ARG A 463 42.94 -18.58 -7.05
C ARG A 463 41.70 -18.54 -7.95
N ARG A 464 41.23 -19.69 -8.44
CA ARG A 464 39.97 -19.80 -9.20
C ARG A 464 38.76 -19.31 -8.41
N LEU A 465 38.64 -19.67 -7.14
CA LEU A 465 37.53 -19.21 -6.29
C LEU A 465 37.57 -17.69 -6.11
N ALA A 466 38.76 -17.11 -5.94
CA ALA A 466 38.93 -15.66 -5.86
C ALA A 466 38.53 -14.96 -7.17
N SER A 467 38.87 -15.52 -8.34
CA SER A 467 38.45 -14.96 -9.63
C SER A 467 36.94 -15.05 -9.85
N VAL A 468 36.31 -16.15 -9.42
CA VAL A 468 34.84 -16.32 -9.47
C VAL A 468 34.14 -15.29 -8.59
N ALA A 469 34.64 -15.04 -7.38
CA ALA A 469 34.12 -14.01 -6.49
C ALA A 469 34.26 -12.62 -7.12
N LEU A 470 35.44 -12.27 -7.67
CA LEU A 470 35.68 -11.01 -8.38
C LEU A 470 34.70 -10.81 -9.55
N GLY A 471 34.49 -11.84 -10.36
CA GLY A 471 33.50 -11.81 -11.44
C GLY A 471 32.06 -11.63 -10.93
N SER A 472 31.72 -12.22 -9.78
CA SER A 472 30.37 -12.12 -9.18
C SER A 472 30.09 -10.73 -8.60
N ILE A 473 31.12 -9.95 -8.26
CA ILE A 473 31.00 -8.53 -7.87
C ILE A 473 30.60 -7.66 -9.09
N GLY A 474 30.94 -8.09 -10.31
CA GLY A 474 30.58 -7.42 -11.56
C GLY A 474 31.26 -6.07 -11.72
N ASP A 475 30.51 -5.05 -12.16
CA ASP A 475 31.03 -3.70 -12.47
C ASP A 475 31.76 -3.05 -11.28
N LYS A 476 31.39 -3.39 -10.03
CA LYS A 476 32.06 -2.91 -8.81
C LYS A 476 33.49 -3.49 -8.64
N ALA A 477 33.90 -4.49 -9.42
CA ALA A 477 35.26 -5.03 -9.39
C ALA A 477 36.21 -4.35 -10.39
N GLU A 478 35.86 -3.17 -10.91
CA GLU A 478 36.72 -2.36 -11.82
C GLU A 478 38.16 -2.20 -11.31
N SER A 479 38.36 -2.02 -10.00
CA SER A 479 39.69 -1.86 -9.42
C SER A 479 40.56 -3.13 -9.46
N ALA A 480 39.99 -4.31 -9.76
CA ALA A 480 40.76 -5.55 -9.97
C ALA A 480 41.32 -5.68 -11.38
N VAL A 481 40.78 -4.93 -12.35
CA VAL A 481 41.13 -5.07 -13.78
C VAL A 481 42.64 -4.95 -14.04
N PRO A 482 43.39 -3.99 -13.45
CA PRO A 482 44.84 -3.91 -13.66
C PRO A 482 45.59 -5.17 -13.23
N SER A 483 45.26 -5.74 -12.07
CA SER A 483 45.90 -6.97 -11.57
C SER A 483 45.51 -8.19 -12.39
N LEU A 484 44.27 -8.28 -12.86
CA LEU A 484 43.84 -9.34 -13.77
C LEU A 484 44.58 -9.25 -15.13
N ILE A 485 44.80 -8.04 -15.65
CA ILE A 485 45.62 -7.82 -16.86
C ILE A 485 47.08 -8.25 -16.64
N ASP A 486 47.63 -8.00 -15.45
CA ASP A 486 48.99 -8.44 -15.11
C ASP A 486 49.07 -9.97 -15.12
N ALA A 487 48.12 -10.65 -14.49
CA ALA A 487 48.03 -12.11 -14.49
C ALA A 487 47.95 -12.72 -15.91
N LEU A 488 47.28 -12.05 -16.85
CA LEU A 488 47.25 -12.50 -18.26
C LEU A 488 48.64 -12.57 -18.91
N LYS A 489 49.62 -11.80 -18.41
CA LYS A 489 50.96 -11.69 -18.99
C LYS A 489 51.98 -12.56 -18.27
N THR A 490 51.81 -12.76 -16.96
CA THR A 490 52.83 -13.31 -16.08
C THR A 490 52.56 -14.75 -15.63
N GLU A 491 51.34 -15.26 -15.81
CA GLU A 491 50.89 -16.50 -15.18
C GLU A 491 50.75 -17.68 -16.15
N THR A 492 50.47 -18.86 -15.60
CA THR A 492 50.21 -20.10 -16.36
C THR A 492 48.87 -20.05 -17.11
N PRO A 493 48.67 -20.86 -18.17
CA PRO A 493 47.42 -20.86 -18.95
C PRO A 493 46.14 -21.06 -18.12
N LYS A 494 46.20 -21.87 -17.05
CA LYS A 494 45.06 -22.08 -16.14
C LYS A 494 44.65 -20.81 -15.40
N ILE A 495 45.64 -20.05 -14.92
CA ILE A 495 45.41 -18.81 -14.19
C ILE A 495 45.00 -17.69 -15.14
N GLN A 496 45.57 -17.67 -16.34
CA GLN A 496 45.12 -16.79 -17.43
C GLN A 496 43.64 -17.02 -17.71
N LEU A 497 43.19 -18.28 -17.84
CA LEU A 497 41.77 -18.61 -18.02
C LEU A 497 40.89 -18.01 -16.92
N TYR A 498 41.29 -18.16 -15.66
CA TYR A 498 40.54 -17.59 -14.53
C TYR A 498 40.48 -16.06 -14.56
N ALA A 499 41.57 -15.40 -14.96
CA ALA A 499 41.59 -13.95 -15.13
C ALA A 499 40.68 -13.51 -16.29
N VAL A 500 40.71 -14.23 -17.42
CA VAL A 500 39.84 -13.98 -18.57
C VAL A 500 38.36 -14.09 -18.19
N GLU A 501 37.97 -15.15 -17.48
CA GLU A 501 36.58 -15.35 -17.04
C GLU A 501 36.11 -14.24 -16.09
N ALA A 502 36.96 -13.83 -15.14
CA ALA A 502 36.66 -12.73 -14.23
C ALA A 502 36.49 -11.41 -14.99
N LEU A 503 37.40 -11.08 -15.91
CA LEU A 503 37.32 -9.89 -16.76
C LEU A 503 36.03 -9.86 -17.60
N GLY A 504 35.64 -11.01 -18.16
CA GLY A 504 34.37 -11.15 -18.89
C GLY A 504 33.15 -10.84 -18.01
N LYS A 505 33.12 -11.38 -16.78
CA LYS A 505 32.02 -11.15 -15.82
C LYS A 505 32.00 -9.75 -15.19
N ILE A 506 33.16 -9.09 -15.07
CA ILE A 506 33.25 -7.66 -14.72
C ILE A 506 32.59 -6.80 -15.82
N GLY A 507 32.58 -7.28 -17.07
CA GLY A 507 31.86 -6.65 -18.17
C GLY A 507 32.53 -5.37 -18.65
N GLN A 508 31.75 -4.34 -18.99
CA GLN A 508 32.23 -3.12 -19.66
C GLN A 508 33.34 -2.39 -18.89
N LYS A 509 33.35 -2.51 -17.55
CA LYS A 509 34.39 -1.94 -16.69
C LYS A 509 35.77 -2.58 -16.89
N ALA A 510 35.85 -3.74 -17.54
CA ALA A 510 37.09 -4.39 -17.95
C ALA A 510 37.56 -4.04 -19.38
N SER A 511 37.00 -3.00 -20.01
CA SER A 511 37.35 -2.58 -21.38
C SER A 511 38.86 -2.32 -21.62
N SER A 512 39.59 -1.87 -20.60
CA SER A 512 41.05 -1.68 -20.67
C SER A 512 41.83 -3.00 -20.85
N ALA A 513 41.21 -4.15 -20.62
CA ALA A 513 41.82 -5.47 -20.82
C ALA A 513 41.79 -5.94 -22.29
N ILE A 514 40.90 -5.38 -23.14
CA ILE A 514 40.71 -5.82 -24.53
C ILE A 514 42.02 -5.87 -25.33
N PRO A 515 42.91 -4.86 -25.29
CA PRO A 515 44.17 -4.92 -26.03
C PRO A 515 45.05 -6.11 -25.62
N THR A 516 45.14 -6.40 -24.32
CA THR A 516 45.93 -7.52 -23.79
C THR A 516 45.30 -8.87 -24.14
N LEU A 517 43.97 -8.97 -24.02
CA LEU A 517 43.22 -10.17 -24.43
C LEU A 517 43.45 -10.51 -25.91
N ARG A 518 43.41 -9.50 -26.79
CA ARG A 518 43.69 -9.67 -28.22
C ARG A 518 45.14 -10.07 -28.51
N SER A 519 46.12 -9.55 -27.74
CA SER A 519 47.53 -9.86 -27.99
C SER A 519 47.88 -11.31 -27.66
N ILE A 520 47.29 -11.89 -26.60
CA ILE A 520 47.57 -13.28 -26.20
C ILE A 520 46.72 -14.31 -26.96
N MET A 521 45.63 -13.89 -27.61
CA MET A 521 44.67 -14.77 -28.27
C MET A 521 45.29 -15.72 -29.31
N ASN A 522 46.34 -15.31 -30.00
CA ASN A 522 46.95 -16.13 -31.07
C ASN A 522 48.05 -17.09 -30.57
N SER A 523 48.38 -17.06 -29.27
CA SER A 523 49.48 -17.82 -28.67
C SER A 523 49.03 -18.78 -27.57
N VAL A 524 47.72 -19.03 -27.44
CA VAL A 524 47.13 -19.83 -26.37
C VAL A 524 46.45 -21.08 -26.92
N ASP A 525 46.12 -22.02 -26.03
CA ASP A 525 45.35 -23.20 -26.37
C ASP A 525 43.88 -22.89 -26.75
N ASP A 526 43.18 -23.89 -27.28
CA ASP A 526 41.81 -23.76 -27.76
C ASP A 526 40.80 -23.36 -26.66
N GLU A 527 41.04 -23.79 -25.42
CA GLU A 527 40.17 -23.50 -24.28
C GLU A 527 40.26 -22.02 -23.92
N LEU A 528 41.48 -21.53 -23.72
CA LEU A 528 41.74 -20.14 -23.41
C LEU A 528 41.37 -19.21 -24.58
N TYR A 529 41.58 -19.63 -25.83
CA TYR A 529 41.11 -18.91 -27.02
C TYR A 529 39.60 -18.65 -26.98
N ARG A 530 38.80 -19.70 -26.68
CA ARG A 530 37.33 -19.59 -26.59
C ARG A 530 36.91 -18.68 -25.45
N ALA A 531 37.54 -18.81 -24.28
CA ALA A 531 37.27 -17.96 -23.13
C ALA A 531 37.57 -16.49 -23.42
N ILE A 532 38.69 -16.19 -24.10
CA ILE A 532 39.06 -14.83 -24.50
C ILE A 532 38.00 -14.21 -25.40
N LYS A 533 37.52 -14.98 -26.39
CA LYS A 533 36.46 -14.51 -27.29
C LYS A 533 35.18 -14.15 -26.54
N LEU A 534 34.72 -15.05 -25.66
CA LEU A 534 33.53 -14.83 -24.83
C LEU A 534 33.69 -13.62 -23.90
N ALA A 535 34.87 -13.45 -23.31
CA ALA A 535 35.16 -12.32 -22.44
C ALA A 535 35.15 -11.00 -23.22
N ILE A 536 35.79 -10.93 -24.41
CA ILE A 536 35.76 -9.75 -25.27
C ILE A 536 34.31 -9.40 -25.65
N ASP A 537 33.53 -10.40 -26.07
CA ASP A 537 32.12 -10.20 -26.44
C ASP A 537 31.33 -9.63 -25.24
N SER A 538 31.50 -10.21 -24.05
CA SER A 538 30.83 -9.76 -22.81
C SER A 538 31.25 -8.35 -22.38
N ILE A 539 32.51 -7.99 -22.56
CA ILE A 539 33.05 -6.65 -22.25
C ILE A 539 32.52 -5.61 -23.25
N GLN A 540 32.33 -5.99 -24.51
CA GLN A 540 31.84 -5.11 -25.58
C GLN A 540 30.32 -5.03 -25.67
N GLU A 541 29.59 -5.97 -25.07
CA GLU A 541 28.13 -6.02 -25.11
C GLU A 541 27.53 -4.79 -24.39
N LYS A 542 26.81 -3.95 -25.16
CA LYS A 542 26.04 -2.84 -24.60
C LYS A 542 24.87 -3.41 -23.79
N LYS A 543 24.92 -3.34 -22.46
CA LYS A 543 23.73 -3.55 -21.61
C LYS A 543 22.60 -2.67 -22.18
N LYS A 544 21.54 -3.30 -22.72
CA LYS A 544 20.33 -2.56 -23.08
C LYS A 544 19.83 -1.83 -21.83
N PRO A 545 19.41 -0.56 -21.96
CA PRO A 545 19.05 0.29 -20.82
C PRO A 545 17.92 -0.29 -19.97
#